data_AF-A0A4V4M6T0-F1
#
_entry.id   AF-A0A4V4M6T0-F1
#
_cell.length_a   1.000
_cell.length_b   1.000
_cell.length_c   1.000
_cell.angle_alpha   90.00
_cell.angle_beta   90.00
_cell.angle_gamma   90.00
#
_symmetry.space_group_name_H-M   'P 1'
#
loop_
_entity.id
_entity.type
_entity.pdbx_description
1 polymer ?
#
loop_
_entity_poly.entity_id
_entity_poly.type
_entity_poly.pdbx_seq_one_letter_code
_entity_poly.pdbx_strand_id
1 'polypeptide(L)'
;MSSPINTHSTPLAGVAPRLRIPLFLAALALLAGGYLLGESNVSKHEKVHWQTADIIAEAHAQASCHIPPMVKPDPAQFLPADYHIHNPHIPFVVWPEHVPPTIPSVAFPAQGASESSIAGADRAVEEAKESMTRHQKIPSIVHYTFGMGDEIEQLEYYHYLAIRSALIVLKPKLVLFHYHTEPTGPWWARLSQLQQVVHVHSRNLSHIFHQPVETNEARSDIIRLEALLRWGGMFLEPDVYVIRDFLSAGLLNEPVVMGMESQQDITKHELDPKGLNNAFILSEPDSRFIRDWYNAYATFNQSQPSAHNLEMPWKFARLNPNYVTVLNRLGNREAYSFEMEAQFAYHAWEEIAHSQLSPITPSSLKTLGSPFTRMARRFAAADDEHYLQSYNSRHKHGHVGGVVGLGACTLYIISLFSLSGCSITYNVMRQASVERNTGETQISVKLAIDTVMNKQKQVIDVHTGIGFLDHMYSALAKHGGMSLEIHCKGDLWIDDHHTAEDSALALGDAFKQALGDIKGIKRYGYAYAPLDEALSRAVLDISGRSFCVAELHLRREKIGDLSCEMIPHVFQSFADAANLTLHIDCVRGFNDHHRSESAFKALALAIRDAISYTGSGEIPSTKGVLAGY
;
A
#
# COMPACT_ATOMS: atom_id res chain seq x y z
N MET A 1 -8.97 58.16 55.92
CA MET A 1 -9.01 56.80 56.52
C MET A 1 -10.41 56.23 56.34
N SER A 2 -10.53 54.89 56.32
CA SER A 2 -11.78 54.10 56.42
C SER A 2 -12.90 54.29 55.37
N SER A 3 -13.40 53.15 54.89
CA SER A 3 -14.54 52.90 53.96
C SER A 3 -15.89 52.79 54.75
N PRO A 4 -17.04 52.27 54.24
CA PRO A 4 -17.37 51.76 52.89
C PRO A 4 -18.78 52.08 52.27
N ILE A 5 -18.90 51.84 50.95
CA ILE A 5 -20.01 51.21 50.17
C ILE A 5 -21.50 51.51 50.51
N ASN A 6 -22.29 51.97 49.51
CA ASN A 6 -23.60 51.34 49.19
C ASN A 6 -24.19 51.61 47.77
N THR A 7 -24.77 50.55 47.20
CA THR A 7 -25.82 50.37 46.14
C THR A 7 -26.27 51.46 45.12
N HIS A 8 -26.24 51.05 43.83
CA HIS A 8 -27.24 51.19 42.74
C HIS A 8 -27.92 52.52 42.34
N SER A 9 -27.87 52.85 41.03
CA SER A 9 -29.07 53.07 40.17
C SER A 9 -28.73 53.26 38.68
N THR A 10 -29.71 52.98 37.79
CA THR A 10 -29.77 53.27 36.35
C THR A 10 -31.19 53.77 36.03
N PRO A 11 -31.46 54.61 34.99
CA PRO A 11 -31.60 54.09 33.61
C PRO A 11 -31.28 55.07 32.44
N LEU A 12 -31.47 54.53 31.22
CA LEU A 12 -31.58 55.11 29.86
C LEU A 12 -32.26 56.51 29.79
N ALA A 13 -32.03 57.41 28.81
CA ALA A 13 -32.14 57.21 27.36
C ALA A 13 -31.77 58.49 26.53
N GLY A 14 -31.59 58.37 25.20
CA GLY A 14 -32.10 59.40 24.26
C GLY A 14 -31.20 59.97 23.14
N VAL A 15 -31.71 59.90 21.90
CA VAL A 15 -31.52 60.81 20.73
C VAL A 15 -30.17 60.78 19.96
N ALA A 16 -30.27 60.80 18.62
CA ALA A 16 -29.19 60.97 17.65
C ALA A 16 -29.71 61.60 16.33
N PRO A 17 -28.86 62.23 15.48
CA PRO A 17 -29.22 62.54 14.09
C PRO A 17 -28.24 61.97 13.03
N ARG A 18 -28.86 61.38 12.01
CA ARG A 18 -28.36 60.69 10.78
C ARG A 18 -27.35 61.46 9.91
N LEU A 19 -26.57 60.70 9.09
CA LEU A 19 -26.31 61.08 7.69
C LEU A 19 -26.08 59.90 6.71
N ARG A 20 -27.00 59.77 5.73
CA ARG A 20 -26.96 59.15 4.36
C ARG A 20 -25.96 57.98 4.07
N ILE A 21 -26.33 56.69 3.91
CA ILE A 21 -27.07 56.02 2.78
C ILE A 21 -26.50 56.35 1.39
N PRO A 22 -26.24 55.36 0.47
CA PRO A 22 -26.93 54.05 0.32
C PRO A 22 -26.04 52.76 0.43
N LEU A 23 -26.52 51.52 0.68
CA LEU A 23 -27.67 50.69 0.21
C LEU A 23 -27.49 50.22 -1.26
N PHE A 24 -27.54 48.95 -1.66
CA PHE A 24 -28.40 47.76 -1.41
C PHE A 24 -27.53 46.47 -1.56
N LEU A 25 -27.72 45.25 -0.97
CA LEU A 25 -28.54 44.58 0.07
C LEU A 25 -27.58 43.57 0.80
N ALA A 26 -27.82 42.90 1.94
CA ALA A 26 -28.95 42.61 2.84
C ALA A 26 -29.71 41.25 2.65
N ALA A 27 -30.09 40.66 3.80
CA ALA A 27 -30.64 39.30 4.05
C ALA A 27 -29.60 38.14 4.04
N LEU A 28 -29.53 37.23 5.03
CA LEU A 28 -30.31 37.11 6.29
C LEU A 28 -29.45 36.56 7.45
N ALA A 29 -29.92 36.79 8.67
CA ALA A 29 -29.54 36.20 9.98
C ALA A 29 -28.86 34.80 9.94
N LEU A 30 -27.90 34.45 10.82
CA LEU A 30 -27.72 34.93 12.21
C LEU A 30 -26.27 34.72 12.71
N LEU A 31 -25.70 35.73 13.39
CA LEU A 31 -24.50 35.61 14.24
C LEU A 31 -24.91 35.76 15.71
N ALA A 32 -24.66 34.76 16.56
CA ALA A 32 -24.70 34.90 18.02
C ALA A 32 -23.91 33.78 18.75
N GLY A 33 -22.94 34.20 19.57
CA GLY A 33 -22.23 33.49 20.65
C GLY A 33 -22.36 31.97 20.82
N GLY A 34 -21.23 31.26 20.63
CA GLY A 34 -21.06 29.84 20.95
C GLY A 34 -19.60 29.47 21.26
N TYR A 35 -18.95 30.21 22.16
CA TYR A 35 -17.60 29.91 22.64
C TYR A 35 -17.67 29.41 24.10
N LEU A 36 -16.84 28.42 24.44
CA LEU A 36 -16.84 27.63 25.70
C LEU A 36 -17.95 26.56 25.82
N LEU A 37 -17.59 25.47 26.51
CA LEU A 37 -18.24 24.14 26.51
C LEU A 37 -18.16 23.45 25.13
N GLY A 38 -17.81 22.18 25.01
CA GLY A 38 -17.47 21.17 26.00
C GLY A 38 -17.67 19.77 25.39
N GLU A 39 -17.16 18.71 26.01
CA GLU A 39 -17.31 17.33 25.50
C GLU A 39 -18.74 16.79 25.68
N SER A 40 -19.70 17.24 24.86
CA SER A 40 -20.98 16.52 24.66
C SER A 40 -21.75 17.01 23.43
N ASN A 41 -22.38 16.06 22.71
CA ASN A 41 -23.29 16.18 21.56
C ASN A 41 -22.74 15.93 20.14
N VAL A 42 -22.02 14.82 19.94
CA VAL A 42 -22.19 14.03 18.70
C VAL A 42 -23.56 13.36 18.76
N SER A 43 -24.35 13.42 17.69
CA SER A 43 -25.75 13.00 17.74
C SER A 43 -25.89 11.48 17.79
N LYS A 44 -26.91 10.96 18.47
CA LYS A 44 -27.13 9.50 18.58
C LYS A 44 -27.51 8.81 17.26
N HIS A 45 -27.72 9.54 16.17
CA HIS A 45 -28.09 8.99 14.86
C HIS A 45 -26.89 8.73 13.93
N GLU A 46 -25.72 9.31 14.18
CA GLU A 46 -24.52 9.07 13.36
C GLU A 46 -23.91 7.67 13.56
N LYS A 47 -24.39 6.88 14.53
CA LYS A 47 -23.94 5.50 14.77
C LYS A 47 -24.46 4.45 13.77
N VAL A 48 -25.42 4.79 12.91
CA VAL A 48 -26.17 3.79 12.10
C VAL A 48 -25.58 3.57 10.70
N HIS A 49 -24.95 4.58 10.10
CA HIS A 49 -24.47 4.47 8.70
C HIS A 49 -23.01 4.03 8.52
N TRP A 50 -22.26 3.82 9.60
CA TRP A 50 -20.93 3.18 9.59
C TRP A 50 -20.98 1.67 9.85
N GLN A 51 -22.13 1.03 9.59
CA GLN A 51 -22.39 -0.37 9.97
C GLN A 51 -22.26 -1.39 8.82
N THR A 52 -21.98 -0.93 7.60
CA THR A 52 -21.90 -1.75 6.36
C THR A 52 -20.48 -1.86 5.79
N ALA A 53 -19.45 -1.75 6.65
CA ALA A 53 -18.06 -1.94 6.26
C ALA A 53 -17.57 -3.29 6.80
N ASP A 54 -17.35 -4.27 5.92
CA ASP A 54 -17.07 -5.66 6.28
C ASP A 54 -15.76 -6.19 5.68
N ILE A 55 -14.67 -5.73 6.28
CA ILE A 55 -13.75 -6.58 7.05
C ILE A 55 -13.30 -7.92 6.41
N ILE A 56 -12.00 -7.99 6.12
CA ILE A 56 -11.19 -9.22 6.12
C ILE A 56 -9.91 -8.89 6.88
N ALA A 57 -9.53 -9.58 7.96
CA ALA A 57 -8.29 -9.24 8.69
C ALA A 57 -7.63 -10.39 9.48
N GLU A 58 -6.28 -10.46 9.47
CA GLU A 58 -5.49 -11.05 10.57
C GLU A 58 -4.56 -12.25 10.21
N ALA A 59 -3.33 -12.05 9.73
CA ALA A 59 -2.21 -12.90 10.16
C ALA A 59 -0.93 -12.08 10.39
N HIS A 60 -0.44 -12.00 11.64
CA HIS A 60 0.99 -12.19 11.95
C HIS A 60 1.28 -12.47 13.45
N ALA A 61 2.08 -13.51 13.68
CA ALA A 61 2.96 -13.70 14.85
C ALA A 61 2.41 -13.64 16.31
N GLN A 62 1.57 -14.60 16.69
CA GLN A 62 1.79 -15.35 17.94
C GLN A 62 1.85 -16.86 17.61
N ALA A 63 2.70 -17.62 18.33
CA ALA A 63 3.18 -18.96 17.96
C ALA A 63 3.99 -18.97 16.63
N SER A 64 5.23 -19.46 16.60
CA SER A 64 5.59 -20.89 16.58
C SER A 64 5.05 -21.64 15.35
N CYS A 65 5.59 -21.32 14.17
CA CYS A 65 5.59 -22.18 12.98
C CYS A 65 4.24 -22.77 12.52
N HIS A 66 3.16 -21.98 12.57
CA HIS A 66 1.89 -22.32 11.89
C HIS A 66 1.42 -21.14 11.04
N ILE A 67 1.36 -21.36 9.73
CA ILE A 67 0.49 -20.60 8.83
C ILE A 67 -0.95 -20.91 9.27
N PRO A 68 -1.82 -19.92 9.57
CA PRO A 68 -3.22 -20.21 9.86
C PRO A 68 -3.82 -20.94 8.65
N PRO A 69 -4.59 -22.02 8.84
CA PRO A 69 -4.94 -22.91 7.75
C PRO A 69 -5.67 -22.17 6.64
N MET A 70 -5.21 -22.34 5.40
CA MET A 70 -5.99 -21.99 4.22
C MET A 70 -7.23 -22.89 4.22
N VAL A 71 -8.37 -22.35 4.67
CA VAL A 71 -9.57 -23.17 4.88
C VAL A 71 -10.23 -23.45 3.54
N LYS A 72 -9.87 -24.61 3.00
CA LYS A 72 -10.70 -25.32 2.02
C LYS A 72 -12.06 -25.61 2.69
N PRO A 73 -13.19 -25.15 2.14
CA PRO A 73 -14.51 -25.39 2.73
C PRO A 73 -14.73 -26.88 3.03
N ASP A 74 -15.00 -27.23 4.29
CA ASP A 74 -15.23 -28.62 4.69
C ASP A 74 -16.62 -29.07 4.21
N PRO A 75 -16.73 -30.06 3.29
CA PRO A 75 -18.02 -30.52 2.79
C PRO A 75 -18.90 -31.16 3.87
N ALA A 76 -18.32 -31.64 4.98
CA ALA A 76 -19.04 -32.37 6.02
C ALA A 76 -19.59 -31.47 7.14
N GLN A 77 -19.00 -30.29 7.38
CA GLN A 77 -19.44 -29.38 8.45
C GLN A 77 -20.71 -28.60 8.10
N PHE A 78 -21.09 -28.53 6.82
CA PHE A 78 -22.22 -27.71 6.34
C PHE A 78 -23.32 -28.52 5.65
N LEU A 79 -23.43 -29.80 6.01
CA LEU A 79 -24.67 -30.58 5.88
C LEU A 79 -25.39 -30.54 7.24
N PRO A 80 -26.56 -29.89 7.36
CA PRO A 80 -27.42 -30.02 8.53
C PRO A 80 -27.67 -31.48 8.91
N ALA A 81 -27.96 -31.77 10.19
CA ALA A 81 -28.31 -33.13 10.61
C ALA A 81 -29.52 -33.71 9.84
N ASP A 82 -30.38 -32.85 9.30
CA ASP A 82 -31.55 -33.19 8.50
C ASP A 82 -31.22 -33.50 7.01
N TYR A 83 -29.98 -33.30 6.56
CA TYR A 83 -29.52 -33.57 5.18
C TYR A 83 -29.29 -35.06 4.89
N HIS A 84 -30.19 -35.92 5.39
CA HIS A 84 -30.31 -37.28 4.91
C HIS A 84 -30.68 -37.29 3.41
N ILE A 85 -30.14 -38.27 2.69
CA ILE A 85 -30.16 -38.41 1.20
C ILE A 85 -31.58 -38.72 0.64
N HIS A 86 -32.63 -38.46 1.41
CA HIS A 86 -34.01 -38.91 1.16
C HIS A 86 -35.09 -37.82 1.35
N ASN A 87 -34.74 -36.53 1.43
CA ASN A 87 -35.74 -35.45 1.36
C ASN A 87 -36.13 -35.15 -0.11
N PRO A 88 -37.34 -35.49 -0.59
CA PRO A 88 -37.69 -35.38 -2.01
C PRO A 88 -38.23 -33.99 -2.42
N HIS A 89 -38.22 -33.00 -1.51
CA HIS A 89 -39.01 -31.78 -1.65
C HIS A 89 -38.22 -30.47 -1.60
N ILE A 90 -36.89 -30.52 -1.54
CA ILE A 90 -36.07 -29.44 -2.09
C ILE A 90 -36.00 -29.68 -3.61
N PRO A 91 -36.49 -28.78 -4.46
CA PRO A 91 -36.33 -28.94 -5.90
C PRO A 91 -34.85 -28.77 -6.24
N PHE A 92 -34.16 -29.89 -6.47
CA PHE A 92 -32.94 -29.89 -7.24
C PHE A 92 -33.26 -29.22 -8.59
N VAL A 93 -32.77 -28.01 -8.80
CA VAL A 93 -32.53 -27.53 -10.15
C VAL A 93 -31.36 -28.35 -10.66
N VAL A 94 -31.67 -29.53 -11.19
CA VAL A 94 -30.77 -30.30 -12.04
C VAL A 94 -30.58 -29.48 -13.30
N TRP A 95 -29.67 -28.50 -13.23
CA TRP A 95 -29.15 -27.87 -14.43
C TRP A 95 -28.60 -29.00 -15.32
N PRO A 96 -28.98 -29.04 -16.60
CA PRO A 96 -28.84 -30.23 -17.41
C PRO A 96 -27.38 -30.66 -17.50
N GLU A 97 -27.16 -31.96 -17.76
CA GLU A 97 -25.84 -32.60 -17.92
C GLU A 97 -25.10 -32.15 -19.20
N HIS A 98 -25.37 -30.94 -19.66
CA HIS A 98 -24.89 -30.29 -20.88
C HIS A 98 -24.31 -28.90 -20.53
N VAL A 99 -23.44 -28.85 -19.53
CA VAL A 99 -22.35 -27.86 -19.57
C VAL A 99 -21.59 -28.15 -20.87
N PRO A 100 -21.43 -27.19 -21.79
CA PRO A 100 -20.76 -27.46 -23.07
C PRO A 100 -19.36 -28.02 -22.82
N PRO A 101 -18.99 -29.20 -23.37
CA PRO A 101 -17.72 -29.85 -23.06
C PRO A 101 -16.49 -29.09 -23.62
N THR A 102 -16.76 -28.06 -24.41
CA THR A 102 -15.79 -27.10 -24.93
C THR A 102 -16.33 -25.70 -24.70
N ILE A 103 -15.52 -24.82 -24.10
CA ILE A 103 -15.59 -23.39 -24.42
C ILE A 103 -15.52 -23.30 -25.95
N PRO A 104 -16.34 -22.49 -26.64
CA PRO A 104 -16.10 -22.20 -28.05
C PRO A 104 -14.64 -21.77 -28.21
N SER A 105 -13.89 -22.34 -29.16
CA SER A 105 -12.46 -22.05 -29.34
C SER A 105 -12.16 -20.58 -29.65
N VAL A 106 -13.21 -19.80 -29.89
CA VAL A 106 -13.27 -18.35 -29.94
C VAL A 106 -14.20 -17.86 -28.81
N ALA A 107 -13.72 -17.85 -27.57
CA ALA A 107 -14.41 -17.17 -26.45
C ALA A 107 -14.47 -15.65 -26.66
N PHE A 108 -13.61 -15.13 -27.53
CA PHE A 108 -13.44 -13.72 -27.87
C PHE A 108 -13.93 -13.51 -29.31
N PRO A 109 -15.25 -13.28 -29.54
CA PRO A 109 -15.77 -13.07 -30.90
C PRO A 109 -15.13 -11.82 -31.51
N ALA A 110 -14.14 -12.05 -32.37
CA ALA A 110 -13.28 -11.00 -32.92
C ALA A 110 -14.01 -10.22 -34.02
N GLN A 111 -14.51 -9.03 -33.66
CA GLN A 111 -15.03 -8.04 -34.58
C GLN A 111 -14.62 -6.63 -34.12
N GLY A 112 -13.95 -5.89 -35.01
CA GLY A 112 -13.50 -4.53 -34.74
C GLY A 112 -12.10 -4.42 -34.13
N ALA A 113 -11.76 -3.22 -33.65
CA ALA A 113 -10.39 -2.82 -33.30
C ALA A 113 -9.76 -3.56 -32.10
N SER A 114 -10.53 -4.38 -31.39
CA SER A 114 -10.09 -5.16 -30.21
C SER A 114 -8.99 -6.18 -30.51
N GLU A 115 -8.85 -6.68 -31.75
CA GLU A 115 -7.80 -7.64 -32.08
C GLU A 115 -6.38 -7.09 -31.80
N SER A 116 -6.14 -5.81 -32.07
CA SER A 116 -4.80 -5.22 -31.95
C SER A 116 -4.42 -4.85 -30.51
N SER A 117 -5.39 -4.40 -29.70
CA SER A 117 -5.20 -4.18 -28.25
C SER A 117 -5.01 -5.51 -27.52
N ILE A 118 -5.83 -6.52 -27.81
CA ILE A 118 -5.74 -7.86 -27.22
C ILE A 118 -4.40 -8.52 -27.59
N ALA A 119 -4.00 -8.50 -28.87
CA ALA A 119 -2.69 -9.04 -29.27
C ALA A 119 -1.50 -8.25 -28.68
N GLY A 120 -1.70 -6.96 -28.35
CA GLY A 120 -0.74 -6.16 -27.59
C GLY A 120 -0.61 -6.62 -26.14
N ALA A 121 -1.74 -6.84 -25.47
CA ALA A 121 -1.80 -7.38 -24.12
C ALA A 121 -1.21 -8.80 -24.04
N ASP A 122 -1.52 -9.69 -24.99
CA ASP A 122 -0.95 -11.04 -25.05
C ASP A 122 0.58 -11.02 -25.00
N ARG A 123 1.24 -10.18 -25.82
CA ARG A 123 2.71 -10.06 -25.82
C ARG A 123 3.26 -9.58 -24.48
N ALA A 124 2.68 -8.50 -23.94
CA ALA A 124 3.10 -7.95 -22.65
C ALA A 124 2.87 -8.95 -21.48
N VAL A 125 1.84 -9.78 -21.57
CA VAL A 125 1.54 -10.83 -20.59
C VAL A 125 2.58 -11.95 -20.64
N GLU A 126 2.97 -12.43 -21.83
CA GLU A 126 4.04 -13.44 -21.94
C GLU A 126 5.39 -12.89 -21.44
N GLU A 127 5.76 -11.65 -21.82
CA GLU A 127 6.95 -10.96 -21.28
C GLU A 127 6.91 -10.83 -19.75
N ALA A 128 5.74 -10.60 -19.15
CA ALA A 128 5.58 -10.57 -17.69
C ALA A 128 5.75 -11.96 -17.06
N LYS A 129 5.21 -13.02 -17.71
CA LYS A 129 5.27 -14.42 -17.25
C LYS A 129 6.69 -14.99 -17.22
N GLU A 130 7.60 -14.55 -18.10
CA GLU A 130 9.02 -14.96 -18.07
C GLU A 130 9.70 -14.72 -16.71
N SER A 131 9.16 -13.77 -15.92
CA SER A 131 9.69 -13.41 -14.60
C SER A 131 9.03 -14.09 -13.39
N MET A 132 8.14 -15.07 -13.62
CA MET A 132 7.49 -15.85 -12.54
C MET A 132 8.45 -16.83 -11.87
N THR A 133 8.22 -17.09 -10.57
CA THR A 133 8.99 -18.15 -9.86
C THR A 133 8.41 -19.53 -10.12
N ARG A 134 9.23 -20.60 -9.99
CA ARG A 134 8.83 -22.00 -10.24
C ARG A 134 7.61 -22.49 -9.45
N HIS A 135 7.23 -21.83 -8.35
CA HIS A 135 6.12 -22.23 -7.48
C HIS A 135 4.88 -21.33 -7.65
N GLN A 136 5.02 -20.23 -8.38
CA GLN A 136 3.97 -19.24 -8.62
C GLN A 136 3.06 -19.71 -9.77
N LYS A 137 1.76 -19.65 -9.57
CA LYS A 137 0.73 -20.01 -10.57
C LYS A 137 0.01 -18.79 -11.12
N ILE A 138 -0.26 -17.82 -10.24
CA ILE A 138 -0.91 -16.54 -10.58
C ILE A 138 0.18 -15.57 -11.07
N PRO A 139 0.16 -15.11 -12.33
CA PRO A 139 1.11 -14.12 -12.82
C PRO A 139 1.05 -12.80 -12.04
N SER A 140 2.17 -12.08 -11.94
CA SER A 140 2.25 -10.78 -11.24
C SER A 140 1.69 -9.62 -12.09
N ILE A 141 0.44 -9.78 -12.56
CA ILE A 141 -0.29 -8.92 -13.50
C ILE A 141 -1.58 -8.47 -12.80
N VAL A 142 -1.89 -7.17 -12.83
CA VAL A 142 -3.12 -6.61 -12.24
C VAL A 142 -4.13 -6.25 -13.33
N HIS A 143 -5.42 -6.47 -13.07
CA HIS A 143 -6.51 -6.23 -14.01
C HIS A 143 -7.53 -5.28 -13.38
N TYR A 144 -7.90 -4.22 -14.11
CA TYR A 144 -8.93 -3.26 -13.72
C TYR A 144 -9.97 -3.10 -14.84
N THR A 145 -11.25 -3.01 -14.50
CA THR A 145 -12.37 -2.71 -15.42
C THR A 145 -12.96 -1.33 -15.10
N PHE A 146 -13.11 -0.47 -16.11
CA PHE A 146 -13.71 0.87 -15.99
C PHE A 146 -14.31 1.27 -17.36
N GLY A 147 -15.29 2.18 -17.44
CA GLY A 147 -15.80 2.59 -18.76
C GLY A 147 -16.46 1.44 -19.52
N MET A 148 -17.28 0.63 -18.85
CA MET A 148 -17.92 -0.55 -19.44
C MET A 148 -19.14 -0.22 -20.31
N GLY A 149 -19.67 1.00 -20.19
CA GLY A 149 -20.81 1.49 -20.99
C GLY A 149 -20.39 2.32 -22.19
N ASP A 150 -21.39 2.87 -22.89
CA ASP A 150 -21.21 3.79 -24.01
C ASP A 150 -20.95 5.25 -23.55
N GLU A 151 -21.07 5.52 -22.25
CA GLU A 151 -20.83 6.84 -21.64
C GLU A 151 -19.35 7.04 -21.26
N ILE A 152 -18.90 8.29 -21.33
CA ILE A 152 -17.52 8.67 -21.01
C ILE A 152 -17.39 8.93 -19.50
N GLU A 153 -16.91 7.93 -18.78
CA GLU A 153 -16.68 7.98 -17.33
C GLU A 153 -15.37 8.75 -16.99
N GLN A 154 -15.32 9.44 -15.84
CA GLN A 154 -14.12 10.13 -15.35
C GLN A 154 -13.45 9.34 -14.22
N LEU A 155 -12.14 9.07 -14.34
CA LEU A 155 -11.41 8.39 -13.27
C LEU A 155 -11.05 9.37 -12.16
N GLU A 156 -11.77 9.25 -11.03
CA GLU A 156 -11.67 10.13 -9.87
C GLU A 156 -10.43 9.94 -8.97
N TYR A 157 -10.21 10.86 -8.03
CA TYR A 157 -9.00 10.84 -7.19
C TYR A 157 -8.95 9.65 -6.20
N TYR A 158 -10.09 9.15 -5.71
CA TYR A 158 -10.09 7.95 -4.85
C TYR A 158 -9.71 6.70 -5.67
N HIS A 159 -10.25 6.51 -6.88
CA HIS A 159 -9.80 5.50 -7.85
C HIS A 159 -8.29 5.58 -8.10
N TYR A 160 -7.75 6.78 -8.31
CA TYR A 160 -6.31 7.00 -8.47
C TYR A 160 -5.48 6.49 -7.29
N LEU A 161 -5.95 6.71 -6.06
CA LEU A 161 -5.28 6.26 -4.84
C LEU A 161 -5.40 4.74 -4.64
N ALA A 162 -6.55 4.15 -4.97
CA ALA A 162 -6.76 2.71 -4.95
C ALA A 162 -5.85 2.00 -5.97
N ILE A 163 -5.85 2.43 -7.23
CA ILE A 163 -4.95 1.90 -8.27
C ILE A 163 -3.47 2.07 -7.88
N ARG A 164 -3.10 3.21 -7.29
CA ARG A 164 -1.74 3.43 -6.77
C ARG A 164 -1.37 2.55 -5.61
N SER A 165 -2.32 2.14 -4.76
CA SER A 165 -2.03 1.21 -3.68
C SER A 165 -1.53 -0.14 -4.22
N ALA A 166 -2.17 -0.69 -5.27
CA ALA A 166 -1.71 -1.89 -5.96
C ALA A 166 -0.33 -1.68 -6.62
N LEU A 167 -0.12 -0.55 -7.31
CA LEU A 167 1.18 -0.20 -7.92
C LEU A 167 2.32 -0.12 -6.89
N ILE A 168 2.05 0.43 -5.70
CA ILE A 168 3.05 0.65 -4.64
C ILE A 168 3.31 -0.63 -3.84
N VAL A 169 2.27 -1.42 -3.53
CA VAL A 169 2.35 -2.59 -2.66
C VAL A 169 2.74 -3.84 -3.44
N LEU A 170 1.99 -4.19 -4.49
CA LEU A 170 2.20 -5.41 -5.28
C LEU A 170 3.32 -5.25 -6.32
N LYS A 171 3.58 -4.02 -6.78
CA LYS A 171 4.56 -3.69 -7.83
C LYS A 171 4.41 -4.61 -9.05
N PRO A 172 3.20 -4.69 -9.64
CA PRO A 172 2.92 -5.64 -10.70
C PRO A 172 3.78 -5.35 -11.93
N LYS A 173 4.14 -6.42 -12.64
CA LYS A 173 4.93 -6.37 -13.88
C LYS A 173 4.16 -5.63 -14.98
N LEU A 174 2.85 -5.81 -14.97
CA LEU A 174 1.91 -5.30 -15.96
C LEU A 174 0.58 -5.00 -15.29
N VAL A 175 -0.08 -3.93 -15.73
CA VAL A 175 -1.45 -3.59 -15.39
C VAL A 175 -2.24 -3.56 -16.69
N LEU A 176 -3.22 -4.44 -16.82
CA LEU A 176 -4.18 -4.42 -17.92
C LEU A 176 -5.41 -3.62 -17.50
N PHE A 177 -5.66 -2.52 -18.21
CA PHE A 177 -6.83 -1.68 -18.00
C PHE A 177 -7.86 -1.97 -19.09
N HIS A 178 -8.96 -2.61 -18.71
CA HIS A 178 -10.01 -3.10 -19.60
C HIS A 178 -11.14 -2.07 -19.63
N TYR A 179 -11.43 -1.54 -20.82
CA TYR A 179 -12.47 -0.51 -21.00
C TYR A 179 -13.18 -0.65 -22.34
N HIS A 180 -14.49 -0.38 -22.39
CA HIS A 180 -15.17 -0.19 -23.67
C HIS A 180 -14.97 1.25 -24.14
N THR A 181 -15.49 2.21 -23.37
CA THR A 181 -15.26 3.65 -23.56
C THR A 181 -14.03 4.07 -22.76
N GLU A 182 -13.09 4.82 -23.37
CA GLU A 182 -11.86 5.20 -22.66
C GLU A 182 -12.17 6.15 -21.49
N PRO A 183 -11.64 5.89 -20.28
CA PRO A 183 -11.82 6.79 -19.14
C PRO A 183 -11.24 8.18 -19.42
N THR A 184 -11.67 9.18 -18.64
CA THR A 184 -11.18 10.57 -18.79
C THR A 184 -10.73 11.20 -17.48
N GLY A 185 -10.34 12.48 -17.55
CA GLY A 185 -9.96 13.30 -16.41
C GLY A 185 -8.46 13.30 -16.10
N PRO A 186 -8.06 14.10 -15.08
CA PRO A 186 -6.65 14.26 -14.70
C PRO A 186 -5.99 12.95 -14.30
N TRP A 187 -6.69 12.08 -13.59
CA TRP A 187 -6.06 10.90 -13.00
C TRP A 187 -5.91 9.75 -14.00
N TRP A 188 -6.87 9.55 -14.91
CA TRP A 188 -6.67 8.68 -16.07
C TRP A 188 -5.48 9.15 -16.90
N ALA A 189 -5.42 10.43 -17.26
CA ALA A 189 -4.32 11.04 -18.02
C ALA A 189 -2.95 10.99 -17.32
N ARG A 190 -2.88 10.50 -16.08
CA ARG A 190 -1.64 10.23 -15.34
C ARG A 190 -1.32 8.75 -15.22
N LEU A 191 -2.33 7.88 -15.12
CA LEU A 191 -2.16 6.43 -15.10
C LEU A 191 -1.90 5.86 -16.50
N SER A 192 -2.60 6.36 -17.53
CA SER A 192 -2.51 5.89 -18.91
C SER A 192 -1.12 6.04 -19.56
N GLN A 193 -0.27 6.89 -18.97
CA GLN A 193 1.08 7.19 -19.43
C GLN A 193 2.18 6.37 -18.72
N LEU A 194 1.82 5.49 -17.78
CA LEU A 194 2.78 4.61 -17.10
C LEU A 194 3.17 3.47 -18.04
N GLN A 195 4.47 3.23 -18.23
CA GLN A 195 4.99 2.21 -19.16
C GLN A 195 4.49 0.78 -18.88
N GLN A 196 4.06 0.50 -17.64
CA GLN A 196 3.52 -0.79 -17.20
C GLN A 196 1.99 -0.89 -17.29
N VAL A 197 1.29 0.13 -17.81
CA VAL A 197 -0.16 0.13 -18.04
C VAL A 197 -0.41 -0.13 -19.53
N VAL A 198 -1.12 -1.22 -19.83
CA VAL A 198 -1.54 -1.58 -21.19
C VAL A 198 -3.06 -1.47 -21.31
N HIS A 199 -3.48 -0.87 -22.41
CA HIS A 199 -4.86 -0.48 -22.70
C HIS A 199 -5.58 -1.61 -23.45
N VAL A 200 -6.57 -2.22 -22.82
CA VAL A 200 -7.33 -3.36 -23.36
C VAL A 200 -8.73 -2.88 -23.75
N HIS A 201 -8.82 -2.27 -24.93
CA HIS A 201 -10.11 -1.90 -25.51
C HIS A 201 -10.98 -3.16 -25.71
N SER A 202 -12.06 -3.20 -24.94
CA SER A 202 -12.91 -4.37 -24.70
C SER A 202 -14.16 -4.34 -25.58
N ARG A 203 -14.68 -5.54 -25.89
CA ARG A 203 -15.88 -5.70 -26.72
C ARG A 203 -17.11 -5.08 -26.04
N ASN A 204 -17.96 -4.39 -26.81
CA ASN A 204 -19.25 -3.93 -26.29
C ASN A 204 -20.10 -5.16 -25.92
N LEU A 205 -20.44 -5.29 -24.64
CA LEU A 205 -21.30 -6.35 -24.13
C LEU A 205 -22.74 -5.84 -24.08
N SER A 206 -23.49 -6.12 -25.15
CA SER A 206 -24.95 -5.95 -25.17
C SER A 206 -25.70 -7.19 -24.64
N HIS A 207 -25.05 -8.36 -24.66
CA HIS A 207 -25.61 -9.63 -24.21
C HIS A 207 -24.59 -10.50 -23.46
N ILE A 208 -25.07 -11.22 -22.45
CA ILE A 208 -24.37 -12.29 -21.74
C ILE A 208 -24.99 -13.62 -22.17
N PHE A 209 -24.23 -14.42 -22.91
CA PHE A 209 -24.69 -15.61 -23.65
C PHE A 209 -25.90 -15.34 -24.57
N HIS A 210 -27.13 -15.43 -24.05
CA HIS A 210 -28.39 -15.23 -24.77
C HIS A 210 -29.30 -14.19 -24.12
N GLN A 211 -28.89 -13.61 -22.99
CA GLN A 211 -29.65 -12.64 -22.22
C GLN A 211 -29.08 -11.24 -22.47
N PRO A 212 -29.91 -10.19 -22.59
CA PRO A 212 -29.41 -8.83 -22.65
C PRO A 212 -28.71 -8.45 -21.35
N VAL A 213 -27.74 -7.54 -21.42
CA VAL A 213 -27.13 -6.93 -20.24
C VAL A 213 -27.25 -5.41 -20.30
N GLU A 214 -27.79 -4.84 -19.25
CA GLU A 214 -28.15 -3.43 -19.12
C GLU A 214 -27.09 -2.66 -18.32
N THR A 215 -26.54 -3.30 -17.28
CA THR A 215 -25.71 -2.66 -16.24
C THR A 215 -24.21 -2.82 -16.49
N ASN A 216 -23.39 -1.85 -16.08
CA ASN A 216 -21.93 -1.84 -16.31
C ASN A 216 -21.21 -2.90 -15.45
N GLU A 217 -21.78 -3.21 -14.31
CA GLU A 217 -21.25 -4.12 -13.29
C GLU A 217 -21.32 -5.57 -13.81
N ALA A 218 -22.41 -5.91 -14.50
CA ALA A 218 -22.57 -7.22 -15.16
C ALA A 218 -21.72 -7.35 -16.44
N ARG A 219 -21.42 -6.24 -17.13
CA ARG A 219 -20.39 -6.22 -18.20
C ARG A 219 -19.00 -6.47 -17.62
N SER A 220 -18.67 -5.80 -16.52
CA SER A 220 -17.44 -6.02 -15.74
C SER A 220 -17.30 -7.46 -15.24
N ASP A 221 -18.37 -8.06 -14.71
CA ASP A 221 -18.41 -9.48 -14.29
C ASP A 221 -17.99 -10.46 -15.40
N ILE A 222 -18.32 -10.18 -16.66
CA ILE A 222 -17.89 -11.02 -17.79
C ILE A 222 -16.46 -10.68 -18.23
N ILE A 223 -16.11 -9.39 -18.39
CA ILE A 223 -14.76 -8.99 -18.82
C ILE A 223 -13.69 -9.43 -17.79
N ARG A 224 -13.96 -9.37 -16.48
CA ARG A 224 -13.02 -9.83 -15.45
C ARG A 224 -12.75 -11.34 -15.55
N LEU A 225 -13.80 -12.14 -15.79
CA LEU A 225 -13.66 -13.60 -15.93
C LEU A 225 -12.99 -13.98 -17.27
N GLU A 226 -13.32 -13.31 -18.38
CA GLU A 226 -12.64 -13.48 -19.67
C GLU A 226 -11.14 -13.17 -19.59
N ALA A 227 -10.78 -12.08 -18.90
CA ALA A 227 -9.39 -11.68 -18.72
C ALA A 227 -8.60 -12.64 -17.81
N LEU A 228 -9.20 -13.09 -16.70
CA LEU A 228 -8.58 -14.08 -15.79
C LEU A 228 -8.43 -15.46 -16.46
N LEU A 229 -9.38 -15.89 -17.30
CA LEU A 229 -9.24 -17.13 -18.09
C LEU A 229 -8.08 -17.02 -19.10
N ARG A 230 -7.96 -15.89 -19.79
CA ARG A 230 -6.93 -15.70 -20.84
C ARG A 230 -5.52 -15.57 -20.28
N TRP A 231 -5.37 -14.78 -19.23
CA TRP A 231 -4.06 -14.28 -18.80
C TRP A 231 -3.71 -14.67 -17.35
N GLY A 232 -4.68 -15.13 -16.55
CA GLY A 232 -4.55 -15.24 -15.09
C GLY A 232 -4.45 -13.86 -14.45
N GLY A 233 -3.84 -13.78 -13.27
CA GLY A 233 -3.46 -12.54 -12.61
C GLY A 233 -4.32 -12.18 -11.41
N MET A 234 -4.30 -10.89 -11.07
CA MET A 234 -4.98 -10.29 -9.92
C MET A 234 -6.01 -9.27 -10.43
N PHE A 235 -7.27 -9.65 -10.49
CA PHE A 235 -8.35 -8.69 -10.72
C PHE A 235 -8.66 -7.92 -9.44
N LEU A 236 -8.76 -6.60 -9.57
CA LEU A 236 -9.10 -5.64 -8.53
C LEU A 236 -10.18 -4.70 -9.09
N GLU A 237 -11.24 -4.43 -8.33
CA GLU A 237 -12.14 -3.33 -8.67
C GLU A 237 -11.44 -1.96 -8.48
N PRO A 238 -11.84 -0.92 -9.24
CA PRO A 238 -11.10 0.35 -9.31
C PRO A 238 -10.93 1.09 -7.98
N ASP A 239 -11.80 0.83 -7.00
CA ASP A 239 -11.83 1.42 -5.66
C ASP A 239 -11.21 0.52 -4.56
N VAL A 240 -10.63 -0.63 -4.95
CA VAL A 240 -9.98 -1.58 -4.04
C VAL A 240 -8.58 -1.12 -3.67
N TYR A 241 -8.39 -0.77 -2.39
CA TYR A 241 -7.12 -0.36 -1.80
C TYR A 241 -6.31 -1.56 -1.30
N VAL A 242 -5.23 -1.92 -1.98
CA VAL A 242 -4.27 -2.95 -1.54
C VAL A 242 -3.36 -2.42 -0.43
N ILE A 243 -3.32 -3.13 0.69
CA ILE A 243 -2.69 -2.67 1.94
C ILE A 243 -1.48 -3.53 2.33
N ARG A 244 -1.45 -4.81 1.93
CA ARG A 244 -0.33 -5.76 2.15
C ARG A 244 -0.03 -6.58 0.89
N ASP A 245 1.22 -7.01 0.73
CA ASP A 245 1.69 -7.75 -0.45
C ASP A 245 1.18 -9.21 -0.48
N PHE A 246 0.76 -9.67 -1.66
CA PHE A 246 0.23 -11.01 -1.89
C PHE A 246 1.32 -12.05 -2.17
N LEU A 247 2.45 -11.64 -2.76
CA LEU A 247 3.55 -12.54 -3.11
C LEU A 247 4.26 -13.04 -1.85
N SER A 248 4.61 -12.14 -0.93
CA SER A 248 5.24 -12.48 0.36
C SER A 248 4.33 -13.29 1.28
N ALA A 249 3.01 -13.18 1.09
CA ALA A 249 2.00 -13.99 1.78
C ALA A 249 1.74 -15.35 1.11
N GLY A 250 2.40 -15.65 -0.02
CA GLY A 250 2.27 -16.92 -0.74
C GLY A 250 0.99 -17.07 -1.57
N LEU A 251 0.11 -16.07 -1.62
CA LEU A 251 -1.19 -16.15 -2.29
C LEU A 251 -1.06 -16.44 -3.80
N LEU A 252 0.05 -16.02 -4.42
CA LEU A 252 0.30 -16.23 -5.86
C LEU A 252 0.72 -17.68 -6.21
N ASN A 253 0.86 -18.58 -5.22
CA ASN A 253 1.14 -20.01 -5.42
C ASN A 253 -0.14 -20.87 -5.48
N GLU A 254 -1.28 -20.30 -5.10
CA GLU A 254 -2.60 -20.96 -5.15
C GLU A 254 -3.20 -20.91 -6.56
N PRO A 255 -4.13 -21.82 -6.92
CA PRO A 255 -4.74 -21.81 -8.26
C PRO A 255 -5.75 -20.67 -8.44
N VAL A 256 -6.56 -20.40 -7.40
CA VAL A 256 -7.46 -19.24 -7.28
C VAL A 256 -7.50 -18.80 -5.82
N VAL A 257 -7.54 -17.49 -5.57
CA VAL A 257 -7.80 -16.93 -4.22
C VAL A 257 -8.91 -15.89 -4.29
N MET A 258 -9.86 -15.96 -3.36
CA MET A 258 -10.96 -15.00 -3.18
C MET A 258 -11.21 -14.73 -1.69
N GLY A 259 -11.80 -13.57 -1.37
CA GLY A 259 -12.33 -13.30 -0.04
C GLY A 259 -13.72 -13.93 0.18
N MET A 260 -14.07 -14.25 1.43
CA MET A 260 -15.49 -14.42 1.78
C MET A 260 -16.22 -13.07 1.63
N GLU A 261 -17.49 -13.11 1.22
CA GLU A 261 -18.35 -11.94 1.30
C GLU A 261 -18.86 -11.72 2.73
N SER A 262 -19.20 -10.46 3.04
CA SER A 262 -19.67 -9.95 4.33
C SER A 262 -20.75 -10.80 5.01
N GLN A 263 -20.57 -11.05 6.32
CA GLN A 263 -21.63 -11.60 7.19
C GLN A 263 -22.29 -10.47 7.98
N GLN A 264 -23.48 -10.07 7.54
CA GLN A 264 -24.34 -9.07 8.23
C GLN A 264 -24.76 -9.50 9.66
N ASP A 265 -24.71 -10.81 9.97
CA ASP A 265 -25.08 -11.38 11.26
C ASP A 265 -23.85 -11.87 12.02
N ILE A 266 -23.24 -10.94 12.76
CA ILE A 266 -22.05 -11.16 13.59
C ILE A 266 -22.27 -12.12 14.79
N THR A 267 -23.49 -12.61 15.00
CA THR A 267 -23.79 -13.56 16.09
C THR A 267 -23.58 -15.02 15.70
N LYS A 268 -23.38 -15.29 14.40
CA LYS A 268 -23.12 -16.63 13.90
C LYS A 268 -21.66 -17.03 14.14
N HIS A 269 -21.46 -18.16 14.80
CA HIS A 269 -20.14 -18.78 14.98
C HIS A 269 -19.67 -19.58 13.76
N GLU A 270 -20.52 -19.73 12.73
CA GLU A 270 -20.28 -20.54 11.54
C GLU A 270 -19.91 -19.69 10.31
N LEU A 271 -18.78 -20.02 9.69
CA LEU A 271 -18.23 -19.34 8.51
C LEU A 271 -18.90 -19.82 7.20
N ASP A 272 -20.22 -19.69 7.11
CA ASP A 272 -20.99 -19.84 5.87
C ASP A 272 -21.45 -18.45 5.39
N PRO A 273 -20.68 -17.76 4.53
CA PRO A 273 -21.14 -16.53 3.89
C PRO A 273 -22.24 -16.82 2.86
N LYS A 274 -22.93 -15.77 2.39
CA LYS A 274 -23.87 -15.94 1.26
C LYS A 274 -23.16 -16.01 -0.10
N GLY A 275 -21.91 -15.57 -0.17
CA GLY A 275 -21.12 -15.52 -1.40
C GLY A 275 -19.61 -15.40 -1.16
N LEU A 276 -18.86 -15.33 -2.24
CA LEU A 276 -17.46 -14.91 -2.24
C LEU A 276 -17.36 -13.50 -2.85
N ASN A 277 -16.48 -12.67 -2.31
CA ASN A 277 -16.30 -11.31 -2.76
C ASN A 277 -15.69 -11.27 -4.18
N ASN A 278 -16.34 -10.59 -5.13
CA ASN A 278 -15.94 -10.50 -6.53
C ASN A 278 -15.06 -9.28 -6.85
N ALA A 279 -14.98 -8.29 -5.96
CA ALA A 279 -14.10 -7.12 -6.07
C ALA A 279 -12.59 -7.49 -6.07
N PHE A 280 -12.27 -8.69 -5.56
CA PHE A 280 -10.92 -9.21 -5.41
C PHE A 280 -10.82 -10.67 -5.87
N ILE A 281 -10.14 -10.92 -7.01
CA ILE A 281 -10.01 -12.27 -7.57
C ILE A 281 -8.58 -12.51 -8.07
N LEU A 282 -7.92 -13.53 -7.53
CA LEU A 282 -6.62 -14.04 -8.01
C LEU A 282 -6.84 -15.35 -8.75
N SER A 283 -6.23 -15.54 -9.93
CA SER A 283 -6.33 -16.79 -10.70
C SER A 283 -5.07 -17.15 -11.50
N GLU A 284 -4.76 -18.43 -11.59
CA GLU A 284 -3.95 -18.98 -12.68
C GLU A 284 -4.71 -18.89 -14.02
N PRO A 285 -4.02 -18.77 -15.17
CA PRO A 285 -4.66 -18.78 -16.49
C PRO A 285 -5.36 -20.13 -16.76
N ASP A 286 -6.44 -20.10 -17.54
CA ASP A 286 -7.32 -21.25 -17.86
C ASP A 286 -7.88 -22.00 -16.62
N SER A 287 -7.89 -21.36 -15.45
CA SER A 287 -8.38 -21.94 -14.18
C SER A 287 -9.76 -22.57 -14.32
N ARG A 288 -9.89 -23.83 -13.86
CA ARG A 288 -11.16 -24.55 -13.87
C ARG A 288 -12.25 -23.83 -13.05
N PHE A 289 -11.90 -23.25 -11.90
CA PHE A 289 -12.90 -22.59 -11.05
C PHE A 289 -13.49 -21.35 -11.74
N ILE A 290 -12.64 -20.52 -12.37
CA ILE A 290 -13.09 -19.35 -13.15
C ILE A 290 -13.91 -19.82 -14.38
N ARG A 291 -13.55 -20.94 -15.00
CA ARG A 291 -14.26 -21.53 -16.15
C ARG A 291 -15.66 -22.02 -15.78
N ASP A 292 -15.77 -22.78 -14.69
CA ASP A 292 -17.04 -23.31 -14.20
C ASP A 292 -17.95 -22.15 -13.70
N TRP A 293 -17.37 -21.07 -13.15
CA TRP A 293 -18.08 -19.83 -12.81
C TRP A 293 -18.53 -19.05 -14.05
N TYR A 294 -17.68 -18.81 -15.04
CA TYR A 294 -18.04 -18.16 -16.31
C TYR A 294 -19.19 -18.91 -17.02
N ASN A 295 -19.13 -20.23 -17.05
CA ASN A 295 -20.19 -21.07 -17.63
C ASN A 295 -21.54 -20.94 -16.91
N ALA A 296 -21.57 -20.56 -15.62
CA ALA A 296 -22.83 -20.33 -14.90
C ALA A 296 -23.64 -19.15 -15.47
N TYR A 297 -22.97 -18.16 -16.08
CA TYR A 297 -23.64 -17.02 -16.74
C TYR A 297 -24.43 -17.42 -18.01
N ALA A 298 -24.35 -18.67 -18.47
CA ALA A 298 -25.33 -19.21 -19.43
C ALA A 298 -26.77 -19.19 -18.88
N THR A 299 -26.93 -19.05 -17.56
CA THR A 299 -28.21 -18.87 -16.84
C THR A 299 -28.39 -17.44 -16.28
N PHE A 300 -27.60 -16.46 -16.75
CA PHE A 300 -27.58 -15.09 -16.22
C PHE A 300 -28.98 -14.48 -16.08
N ASN A 301 -29.22 -13.80 -14.97
CA ASN A 301 -30.47 -13.09 -14.70
C ASN A 301 -30.17 -11.66 -14.23
N GLN A 302 -30.41 -10.68 -15.10
CA GLN A 302 -30.22 -9.25 -14.80
C GLN A 302 -31.03 -8.77 -13.59
N SER A 303 -32.13 -9.46 -13.23
CA SER A 303 -32.93 -9.17 -12.02
C SER A 303 -32.37 -9.79 -10.72
N GLN A 304 -31.30 -10.59 -10.80
CA GLN A 304 -30.66 -11.26 -9.66
C GLN A 304 -29.12 -11.32 -9.81
N PRO A 305 -28.41 -10.18 -10.03
CA PRO A 305 -26.98 -10.19 -10.33
C PRO A 305 -26.14 -10.86 -9.24
N SER A 306 -26.48 -10.62 -7.97
CA SER A 306 -25.84 -11.24 -6.79
C SER A 306 -25.82 -12.77 -6.82
N ALA A 307 -26.80 -13.40 -7.49
CA ALA A 307 -26.84 -14.86 -7.61
C ALA A 307 -25.65 -15.37 -8.45
N HIS A 308 -25.32 -14.70 -9.54
CA HIS A 308 -24.24 -15.11 -10.45
C HIS A 308 -22.86 -14.60 -10.02
N ASN A 309 -22.75 -13.40 -9.46
CA ASN A 309 -21.45 -12.82 -9.13
C ASN A 309 -20.98 -13.04 -7.67
N LEU A 310 -21.89 -13.28 -6.71
CA LEU A 310 -21.52 -13.59 -5.32
C LEU A 310 -21.89 -15.04 -4.92
N GLU A 311 -23.12 -15.50 -5.17
CA GLU A 311 -23.55 -16.82 -4.67
C GLU A 311 -22.97 -18.01 -5.46
N MET A 312 -22.94 -17.96 -6.80
CA MET A 312 -22.39 -19.05 -7.63
C MET A 312 -20.92 -19.40 -7.32
N PRO A 313 -19.96 -18.47 -7.17
CA PRO A 313 -18.59 -18.84 -6.81
C PRO A 313 -18.53 -19.51 -5.41
N TRP A 314 -19.38 -19.13 -4.46
CA TRP A 314 -19.46 -19.84 -3.17
C TRP A 314 -20.02 -21.26 -3.30
N LYS A 315 -21.07 -21.45 -4.11
CA LYS A 315 -21.62 -22.78 -4.43
C LYS A 315 -20.55 -23.67 -5.09
N PHE A 316 -19.76 -23.13 -6.02
CA PHE A 316 -18.64 -23.86 -6.62
C PHE A 316 -17.50 -24.15 -5.63
N ALA A 317 -17.20 -23.23 -4.71
CA ALA A 317 -16.18 -23.43 -3.68
C ALA A 317 -16.56 -24.55 -2.70
N ARG A 318 -17.83 -24.65 -2.30
CA ARG A 318 -18.36 -25.74 -1.46
C ARG A 318 -18.38 -27.09 -2.19
N LEU A 319 -18.67 -27.10 -3.49
CA LEU A 319 -18.67 -28.32 -4.31
C LEU A 319 -17.26 -28.80 -4.69
N ASN A 320 -16.30 -27.88 -4.88
CA ASN A 320 -14.95 -28.17 -5.34
C ASN A 320 -13.89 -27.42 -4.50
N PRO A 321 -13.76 -27.68 -3.18
CA PRO A 321 -12.90 -26.93 -2.26
C PRO A 321 -11.39 -27.11 -2.51
N ASN A 322 -10.99 -27.77 -3.60
CA ASN A 322 -9.61 -27.90 -4.04
C ASN A 322 -9.22 -26.93 -5.17
N TYR A 323 -10.17 -26.21 -5.79
CA TYR A 323 -9.91 -25.30 -6.91
C TYR A 323 -9.90 -23.81 -6.55
N VAL A 324 -10.28 -23.45 -5.32
CA VAL A 324 -10.18 -22.09 -4.78
C VAL A 324 -9.77 -22.13 -3.31
N THR A 325 -8.88 -21.20 -2.93
CA THR A 325 -8.51 -20.93 -1.55
C THR A 325 -9.25 -19.69 -1.07
N VAL A 326 -10.01 -19.81 0.02
CA VAL A 326 -10.93 -18.77 0.50
C VAL A 326 -10.35 -18.09 1.75
N LEU A 327 -10.27 -16.76 1.72
CA LEU A 327 -9.80 -15.95 2.85
C LEU A 327 -11.00 -15.58 3.76
N ASN A 328 -10.98 -16.05 5.01
CA ASN A 328 -12.18 -16.22 5.83
C ASN A 328 -12.15 -15.57 7.22
N ARG A 329 -11.24 -14.62 7.48
CA ARG A 329 -11.00 -14.12 8.84
C ARG A 329 -11.75 -12.81 9.15
N LEU A 330 -12.79 -12.93 9.96
CA LEU A 330 -13.52 -11.81 10.56
C LEU A 330 -12.60 -11.04 11.54
N GLY A 331 -12.32 -9.78 11.20
CA GLY A 331 -11.72 -8.78 12.10
C GLY A 331 -12.74 -8.16 13.07
N ASN A 332 -12.25 -7.36 14.01
CA ASN A 332 -13.06 -6.83 15.11
C ASN A 332 -13.60 -5.41 14.82
N ARG A 333 -14.94 -5.27 14.72
CA ARG A 333 -15.66 -4.02 14.43
C ARG A 333 -15.39 -2.85 15.40
N GLU A 334 -14.81 -3.09 16.58
CA GLU A 334 -14.52 -2.01 17.55
C GLU A 334 -13.25 -1.19 17.22
N ALA A 335 -12.39 -1.63 16.30
CA ALA A 335 -11.05 -1.08 16.12
C ALA A 335 -10.65 -0.82 14.66
N TYR A 336 -11.48 -0.08 13.89
CA TYR A 336 -11.21 0.36 12.50
C TYR A 336 -9.82 1.00 12.33
N SER A 337 -8.82 0.18 12.03
CA SER A 337 -7.42 0.57 12.05
C SER A 337 -6.60 -0.25 11.06
N PHE A 338 -6.43 0.34 9.87
CA PHE A 338 -5.56 -0.11 8.78
C PHE A 338 -4.07 -0.29 9.14
N GLU A 339 -3.70 -0.02 10.40
CA GLU A 339 -2.37 -0.19 10.99
C GLU A 339 -2.31 -1.37 12.00
N MET A 340 -3.46 -1.79 12.56
CA MET A 340 -3.59 -2.89 13.53
C MET A 340 -4.35 -4.10 12.98
N GLU A 341 -4.59 -4.13 11.66
CA GLU A 341 -5.29 -5.21 10.97
C GLU A 341 -4.45 -5.73 9.79
N ALA A 342 -4.44 -7.05 9.56
CA ALA A 342 -3.95 -7.66 8.33
C ALA A 342 -5.08 -7.95 7.36
N GLN A 343 -5.81 -6.90 7.04
CA GLN A 343 -6.46 -6.80 5.75
C GLN A 343 -5.40 -6.78 4.64
N PHE A 344 -5.61 -7.60 3.60
CA PHE A 344 -4.77 -7.59 2.40
C PHE A 344 -5.16 -6.45 1.47
N ALA A 345 -6.47 -6.20 1.35
CA ALA A 345 -7.05 -5.06 0.65
C ALA A 345 -8.33 -4.58 1.37
N TYR A 346 -8.78 -3.38 1.02
CA TYR A 346 -10.02 -2.76 1.45
C TYR A 346 -10.83 -2.34 0.22
N HIS A 347 -12.00 -2.93 0.03
CA HIS A 347 -12.99 -2.49 -0.96
C HIS A 347 -13.71 -1.26 -0.39
N ALA A 348 -13.71 -0.13 -1.12
CA ALA A 348 -14.33 1.10 -0.64
C ALA A 348 -15.86 1.13 -0.85
N TRP A 349 -16.37 0.27 -1.73
CA TRP A 349 -17.76 0.09 -2.09
C TRP A 349 -18.41 1.37 -2.61
N GLU A 350 -17.86 1.88 -3.72
CA GLU A 350 -18.20 3.20 -4.26
C GLU A 350 -19.71 3.46 -4.40
N GLU A 351 -20.51 2.49 -4.86
CA GLU A 351 -21.98 2.61 -4.98
C GLU A 351 -22.66 3.16 -3.70
N ILE A 352 -22.13 2.80 -2.53
CA ILE A 352 -22.61 3.20 -1.21
C ILE A 352 -21.80 4.42 -0.69
N ALA A 353 -20.49 4.41 -0.92
CA ALA A 353 -19.55 5.36 -0.34
C ALA A 353 -19.31 6.64 -1.17
N HIS A 354 -19.80 6.74 -2.42
CA HIS A 354 -19.48 7.80 -3.37
C HIS A 354 -19.59 9.21 -2.76
N SER A 355 -20.68 9.48 -2.04
CA SER A 355 -20.93 10.79 -1.38
C SER A 355 -19.86 11.21 -0.35
N GLN A 356 -19.07 10.25 0.15
CA GLN A 356 -17.95 10.45 1.07
C GLN A 356 -16.59 10.41 0.35
N LEU A 357 -16.51 9.72 -0.79
CA LEU A 357 -15.29 9.54 -1.58
C LEU A 357 -15.05 10.69 -2.59
N SER A 358 -16.07 11.16 -3.30
CA SER A 358 -15.92 12.21 -4.32
C SER A 358 -15.51 13.60 -3.78
N PRO A 359 -15.75 13.99 -2.51
CA PRO A 359 -15.15 15.20 -1.92
C PRO A 359 -13.64 15.09 -1.61
N ILE A 360 -13.00 13.93 -1.83
CA ILE A 360 -11.59 13.70 -1.54
C ILE A 360 -10.74 14.20 -2.72
N THR A 361 -9.86 15.14 -2.41
CA THR A 361 -8.94 15.82 -3.35
C THR A 361 -7.52 15.79 -2.77
N PRO A 362 -6.46 16.10 -3.55
CA PRO A 362 -5.10 16.15 -3.02
C PRO A 362 -4.91 17.13 -1.85
N SER A 363 -5.74 18.16 -1.76
CA SER A 363 -5.81 19.10 -0.64
C SER A 363 -6.67 18.58 0.53
N SER A 364 -7.92 18.15 0.31
CA SER A 364 -8.79 17.68 1.40
C SER A 364 -8.30 16.38 2.04
N LEU A 365 -7.63 15.50 1.28
CA LEU A 365 -6.98 14.31 1.82
C LEU A 365 -5.93 14.65 2.89
N LYS A 366 -5.25 15.81 2.79
CA LYS A 366 -4.24 16.25 3.78
C LYS A 366 -4.84 16.70 5.11
N THR A 367 -6.11 17.10 5.14
CA THR A 367 -6.77 17.63 6.35
C THR A 367 -7.76 16.66 7.00
N LEU A 368 -8.44 15.80 6.24
CA LEU A 368 -9.47 14.88 6.74
C LEU A 368 -8.91 13.79 7.69
N GLY A 369 -9.47 13.64 8.89
CA GLY A 369 -8.89 12.81 9.97
C GLY A 369 -9.28 11.33 10.02
N SER A 370 -10.15 10.83 9.13
CA SER A 370 -10.75 9.50 9.25
C SER A 370 -9.74 8.34 9.10
N PRO A 371 -10.03 7.12 9.59
CA PRO A 371 -9.17 5.96 9.37
C PRO A 371 -8.90 5.71 7.88
N PHE A 372 -9.93 5.85 7.03
CA PHE A 372 -9.81 5.72 5.58
C PHE A 372 -8.85 6.76 4.97
N THR A 373 -8.96 8.05 5.33
CA THR A 373 -8.06 9.07 4.78
C THR A 373 -6.64 8.95 5.33
N ARG A 374 -6.43 8.43 6.55
CA ARG A 374 -5.09 8.05 7.04
C ARG A 374 -4.49 6.89 6.22
N MET A 375 -5.30 5.89 5.85
CA MET A 375 -4.88 4.80 4.96
C MET A 375 -4.56 5.31 3.55
N ALA A 376 -5.50 6.01 2.90
CA ALA A 376 -5.35 6.46 1.51
C ALA A 376 -4.19 7.44 1.29
N ARG A 377 -3.83 8.25 2.31
CA ARG A 377 -2.61 9.10 2.31
C ARG A 377 -1.33 8.33 1.98
N ARG A 378 -1.22 7.05 2.38
CA ARG A 378 -0.04 6.20 2.13
C ARG A 378 0.25 6.02 0.64
N PHE A 379 -0.73 6.29 -0.23
CA PHE A 379 -0.66 6.04 -1.67
C PHE A 379 -0.66 7.32 -2.51
N ALA A 380 -0.98 8.48 -1.93
CA ALA A 380 -0.90 9.78 -2.60
C ALA A 380 0.53 10.11 -3.07
N ALA A 381 0.66 10.97 -4.09
CA ALA A 381 1.95 11.55 -4.48
C ALA A 381 2.14 12.94 -3.87
N ALA A 382 3.39 13.28 -3.57
CA ALA A 382 3.75 14.61 -3.08
C ALA A 382 3.33 15.73 -4.06
N ASP A 383 3.35 15.44 -5.37
CA ASP A 383 3.03 16.35 -6.47
C ASP A 383 1.57 16.29 -6.95
N ASP A 384 0.68 15.48 -6.34
CA ASP A 384 -0.72 15.31 -6.81
C ASP A 384 -1.47 16.64 -6.99
N GLU A 385 -1.31 17.56 -6.03
CA GLU A 385 -1.91 18.90 -6.06
C GLU A 385 -1.34 19.74 -7.23
N HIS A 386 -0.02 19.76 -7.40
CA HIS A 386 0.64 20.48 -8.48
C HIS A 386 0.31 19.88 -9.85
N TYR A 387 0.18 18.55 -9.95
CA TYR A 387 -0.27 17.85 -11.13
C TYR A 387 -1.70 18.26 -11.51
N LEU A 388 -2.64 18.24 -10.55
CA LEU A 388 -4.04 18.62 -10.77
C LEU A 388 -4.15 20.08 -11.24
N GLN A 389 -3.41 20.99 -10.60
CA GLN A 389 -3.32 22.40 -11.01
C GLN A 389 -2.74 22.55 -12.43
N SER A 390 -1.69 21.80 -12.76
CA SER A 390 -1.04 21.80 -14.08
C SER A 390 -1.91 21.17 -15.18
N TYR A 391 -2.71 20.16 -14.85
CA TYR A 391 -3.71 19.60 -15.76
C TYR A 391 -4.83 20.60 -16.03
N ASN A 392 -5.42 21.15 -14.97
CA ASN A 392 -6.52 22.12 -15.06
C ASN A 392 -6.10 23.38 -15.82
N SER A 393 -4.87 23.86 -15.64
CA SER A 393 -4.39 25.07 -16.33
C SER A 393 -4.24 24.87 -17.84
N ARG A 394 -3.84 23.67 -18.29
CA ARG A 394 -3.77 23.31 -19.71
C ARG A 394 -5.14 23.17 -20.36
N HIS A 395 -6.11 22.58 -19.66
CA HIS A 395 -7.45 22.32 -20.21
C HIS A 395 -8.43 23.50 -20.07
N LYS A 396 -8.18 24.47 -19.18
CA LYS A 396 -8.99 25.69 -19.00
C LYS A 396 -9.11 26.61 -20.23
N HIS A 397 -8.33 26.38 -21.29
CA HIS A 397 -8.40 27.14 -22.54
C HIS A 397 -9.26 26.46 -23.63
N GLY A 398 -9.84 25.30 -23.36
CA GLY A 398 -10.61 24.49 -24.31
C GLY A 398 -12.03 24.99 -24.62
N HIS A 399 -12.23 26.28 -24.96
CA HIS A 399 -13.55 26.76 -25.42
C HIS A 399 -13.57 27.95 -26.41
N VAL A 400 -12.58 28.03 -27.31
CA VAL A 400 -12.75 28.71 -28.62
C VAL A 400 -12.12 27.83 -29.70
N GLY A 401 -12.86 27.54 -30.77
CA GLY A 401 -12.34 26.73 -31.89
C GLY A 401 -11.48 27.54 -32.86
N GLY A 402 -10.46 26.90 -33.45
CA GLY A 402 -9.63 27.50 -34.51
C GLY A 402 -8.56 26.53 -35.04
N VAL A 403 -8.58 26.27 -36.34
CA VAL A 403 -7.64 25.33 -36.99
C VAL A 403 -6.39 26.05 -37.48
N VAL A 404 -5.27 25.81 -36.80
CA VAL A 404 -3.87 25.96 -37.27
C VAL A 404 -2.99 25.16 -36.31
N GLY A 405 -1.86 24.56 -36.70
CA GLY A 405 -1.19 24.48 -38.01
C GLY A 405 0.26 24.04 -37.76
N LEU A 406 0.84 23.18 -38.62
CA LEU A 406 2.21 22.67 -38.41
C LEU A 406 3.25 23.80 -38.52
N GLY A 407 4.18 23.90 -37.56
CA GLY A 407 5.27 24.85 -37.60
C GLY A 407 6.32 24.62 -36.51
N ALA A 408 7.57 24.39 -36.91
CA ALA A 408 8.70 24.09 -36.05
C ALA A 408 9.07 25.22 -35.06
N CYS A 409 9.75 24.86 -33.96
CA CYS A 409 11.04 25.49 -33.65
C CYS A 409 11.86 24.66 -32.63
N THR A 410 13.01 24.16 -33.07
CA THR A 410 14.03 23.54 -32.21
C THR A 410 15.11 24.58 -31.91
N LEU A 411 15.67 24.57 -30.69
CA LEU A 411 16.78 25.42 -30.20
C LEU A 411 16.52 26.94 -30.12
N TYR A 412 16.38 27.47 -28.90
CA TYR A 412 17.11 28.68 -28.52
C TYR A 412 17.44 28.76 -27.01
N ILE A 413 18.65 28.31 -26.69
CA ILE A 413 19.61 28.78 -25.67
C ILE A 413 19.15 29.07 -24.21
N ILE A 414 19.95 28.50 -23.30
CA ILE A 414 19.99 28.75 -21.85
C ILE A 414 20.38 30.21 -21.54
N SER A 415 19.45 31.05 -21.06
CA SER A 415 19.79 32.29 -20.34
C SER A 415 18.60 32.91 -19.57
N LEU A 416 18.07 32.24 -18.54
CA LEU A 416 17.11 32.86 -17.60
C LEU A 416 17.17 32.30 -16.16
N PHE A 417 18.36 31.92 -15.71
CA PHE A 417 18.64 31.69 -14.28
C PHE A 417 18.91 33.02 -13.57
N SER A 418 17.86 33.71 -13.11
CA SER A 418 17.92 34.57 -11.93
C SER A 418 16.52 34.92 -11.41
N LEU A 419 16.33 34.84 -10.08
CA LEU A 419 15.27 35.49 -9.31
C LEU A 419 13.79 35.20 -9.70
N SER A 420 13.36 33.92 -9.59
CA SER A 420 11.95 33.57 -9.25
C SER A 420 11.78 32.16 -8.65
N GLY A 421 12.51 31.86 -7.57
CA GLY A 421 12.09 30.96 -6.48
C GLY A 421 11.80 29.47 -6.73
N CYS A 422 11.68 28.97 -7.96
CA CYS A 422 11.32 27.58 -8.23
C CYS A 422 12.51 26.64 -8.00
N SER A 423 12.61 26.10 -6.78
CA SER A 423 13.63 25.10 -6.44
C SER A 423 13.18 23.73 -6.95
N ILE A 424 13.74 23.30 -8.09
CA ILE A 424 13.60 21.91 -8.57
C ILE A 424 14.50 21.04 -7.68
N THR A 425 13.97 20.59 -6.55
CA THR A 425 14.63 19.61 -5.69
C THR A 425 14.59 18.23 -6.35
N TYR A 426 15.53 18.01 -7.27
CA TYR A 426 16.13 16.68 -7.40
C TYR A 426 16.53 16.25 -5.99
N ASN A 427 16.00 15.12 -5.53
CA ASN A 427 16.35 14.61 -4.21
C ASN A 427 17.79 14.09 -4.29
N VAL A 428 18.74 14.96 -3.91
CA VAL A 428 20.17 14.64 -3.95
C VAL A 428 20.40 13.45 -3.02
N MET A 429 21.06 12.42 -3.53
CA MET A 429 21.36 11.21 -2.76
C MET A 429 22.05 11.59 -1.45
N ARG A 430 21.47 11.14 -0.33
CA ARG A 430 22.03 11.40 1.00
C ARG A 430 23.26 10.53 1.19
N GLN A 431 24.43 11.16 1.09
CA GLN A 431 25.72 10.48 1.07
C GLN A 431 26.79 11.27 1.81
N ALA A 432 27.77 10.56 2.34
CA ALA A 432 28.97 11.12 2.96
C ALA A 432 30.20 10.26 2.65
N SER A 433 31.37 10.81 2.98
CA SER A 433 32.62 10.04 3.00
C SER A 433 33.46 10.48 4.19
N VAL A 434 33.98 9.53 4.95
CA VAL A 434 34.70 9.73 6.20
C VAL A 434 36.01 8.98 6.14
N GLU A 435 37.10 9.67 6.50
CA GLU A 435 38.38 9.04 6.80
C GLU A 435 38.67 9.20 8.30
N ARG A 436 39.04 8.10 8.97
CA ARG A 436 39.39 8.06 10.39
C ARG A 436 40.66 7.24 10.56
N ASN A 437 41.70 7.85 11.10
CA ASN A 437 43.03 7.23 11.23
C ASN A 437 43.57 7.47 12.65
N THR A 438 43.99 6.40 13.34
CA THR A 438 44.59 6.43 14.69
C THR A 438 45.98 5.77 14.67
N GLY A 439 46.49 5.36 15.84
CA GLY A 439 47.66 4.48 15.93
C GLY A 439 47.31 3.00 15.66
N GLU A 440 46.06 2.62 15.95
CA GLU A 440 45.53 1.26 15.82
C GLU A 440 44.93 1.00 14.42
N THR A 441 44.13 1.93 13.88
CA THR A 441 43.37 1.72 12.64
C THR A 441 43.54 2.82 11.59
N GLN A 442 43.35 2.44 10.33
CA GLN A 442 43.23 3.35 9.18
C GLN A 442 41.98 3.01 8.39
N ILE A 443 40.99 3.90 8.36
CA ILE A 443 39.63 3.60 7.88
C ILE A 443 39.16 4.65 6.89
N SER A 444 38.58 4.19 5.79
CA SER A 444 37.78 5.01 4.87
C SER A 444 36.38 4.39 4.71
N VAL A 445 35.36 5.24 4.76
CA VAL A 445 33.95 4.89 4.53
C VAL A 445 33.39 5.82 3.47
N LYS A 446 32.69 5.27 2.47
CA LYS A 446 31.71 6.01 1.66
C LYS A 446 30.34 5.37 1.87
N LEU A 447 29.34 6.17 2.19
CA LEU A 447 28.01 5.69 2.51
C LEU A 447 26.97 6.55 1.79
N ALA A 448 26.01 5.89 1.13
CA ALA A 448 24.81 6.53 0.60
C ALA A 448 23.57 5.83 1.18
N ILE A 449 22.86 6.52 2.07
CA ILE A 449 21.87 5.90 2.97
C ILE A 449 20.54 5.57 2.29
N ASP A 450 20.26 6.15 1.11
CA ASP A 450 18.96 6.02 0.45
C ASP A 450 19.03 5.59 -1.02
N THR A 451 20.11 4.93 -1.43
CA THR A 451 20.36 4.45 -2.80
C THR A 451 19.16 3.75 -3.45
N VAL A 452 18.56 2.76 -2.77
CA VAL A 452 17.41 1.99 -3.32
C VAL A 452 16.11 2.81 -3.30
N MET A 453 15.94 3.75 -2.36
CA MET A 453 14.79 4.67 -2.37
C MET A 453 14.88 5.64 -3.56
N ASN A 454 16.09 6.10 -3.87
CA ASN A 454 16.42 6.89 -5.07
C ASN A 454 16.59 6.01 -6.34
N LYS A 455 16.10 4.76 -6.31
CA LYS A 455 16.06 3.79 -7.44
C LYS A 455 17.42 3.43 -8.06
N GLN A 456 18.53 3.69 -7.39
CA GLN A 456 19.86 3.33 -7.88
C GLN A 456 20.28 1.91 -7.45
N LYS A 457 21.26 1.36 -8.17
CA LYS A 457 21.87 0.07 -7.83
C LYS A 457 22.80 0.24 -6.63
N GLN A 458 22.70 -0.67 -5.64
CA GLN A 458 23.61 -0.72 -4.51
C GLN A 458 25.03 -1.09 -4.94
N VAL A 459 26.01 -0.36 -4.42
CA VAL A 459 27.42 -0.75 -4.34
C VAL A 459 27.66 -1.20 -2.89
N ILE A 460 28.17 -2.41 -2.70
CA ILE A 460 28.50 -2.95 -1.38
C ILE A 460 29.90 -3.55 -1.51
N ASP A 461 30.87 -2.90 -0.90
CA ASP A 461 32.29 -3.25 -0.94
C ASP A 461 32.86 -3.09 0.47
N VAL A 462 33.12 -4.20 1.16
CA VAL A 462 33.26 -4.23 2.62
C VAL A 462 34.49 -5.06 2.99
N HIS A 463 35.50 -4.36 3.49
CA HIS A 463 36.83 -4.90 3.80
C HIS A 463 37.34 -4.33 5.12
N THR A 464 36.80 -4.82 6.24
CA THR A 464 37.30 -4.53 7.59
C THR A 464 38.53 -5.37 7.95
N GLY A 465 38.71 -6.52 7.30
CA GLY A 465 39.69 -7.55 7.66
C GLY A 465 39.13 -8.63 8.60
N ILE A 466 37.91 -8.46 9.12
CA ILE A 466 37.20 -9.44 9.94
C ILE A 466 36.02 -9.99 9.14
N GLY A 467 36.17 -11.18 8.54
CA GLY A 467 35.23 -11.69 7.53
C GLY A 467 33.77 -11.85 7.99
N PHE A 468 33.53 -12.06 9.30
CA PHE A 468 32.15 -12.07 9.83
C PHE A 468 31.58 -10.65 10.01
N LEU A 469 32.39 -9.66 10.37
CA LEU A 469 31.97 -8.26 10.41
C LEU A 469 31.70 -7.73 9.00
N ASP A 470 32.49 -8.14 8.01
CA ASP A 470 32.27 -7.83 6.60
C ASP A 470 30.90 -8.33 6.11
N HIS A 471 30.52 -9.54 6.53
CA HIS A 471 29.19 -10.09 6.28
C HIS A 471 28.08 -9.32 7.01
N MET A 472 28.28 -8.92 8.26
CA MET A 472 27.30 -8.12 9.02
C MET A 472 27.05 -6.74 8.40
N TYR A 473 28.11 -5.99 8.04
CA TYR A 473 27.98 -4.70 7.36
C TYR A 473 27.43 -4.85 5.92
N SER A 474 27.77 -5.93 5.22
CA SER A 474 27.16 -6.26 3.92
C SER A 474 25.65 -6.49 4.04
N ALA A 475 25.20 -7.23 5.06
CA ALA A 475 23.78 -7.44 5.35
C ALA A 475 23.08 -6.13 5.74
N LEU A 476 23.72 -5.30 6.56
CA LEU A 476 23.24 -3.98 6.99
C LEU A 476 22.99 -3.06 5.79
N ALA A 477 23.98 -2.88 4.92
CA ALA A 477 23.83 -2.11 3.70
C ALA A 477 22.78 -2.72 2.75
N LYS A 478 22.80 -4.04 2.59
CA LYS A 478 21.91 -4.74 1.65
C LYS A 478 20.45 -4.56 1.99
N HIS A 479 20.04 -4.84 3.24
CA HIS A 479 18.65 -4.77 3.65
C HIS A 479 18.17 -3.33 3.92
N GLY A 480 19.07 -2.43 4.33
CA GLY A 480 18.79 -1.00 4.48
C GLY A 480 18.52 -0.29 3.15
N GLY A 481 18.97 -0.86 2.03
CA GLY A 481 18.86 -0.24 0.72
C GLY A 481 19.93 0.82 0.46
N MET A 482 21.04 0.72 1.17
CA MET A 482 22.18 1.65 1.12
C MET A 482 23.22 1.18 0.10
N SER A 483 24.10 2.08 -0.35
CA SER A 483 25.44 1.73 -0.82
C SER A 483 26.46 1.98 0.28
N LEU A 484 27.41 1.06 0.45
CA LEU A 484 28.48 1.13 1.45
C LEU A 484 29.79 0.64 0.83
N GLU A 485 30.78 1.51 0.80
CA GLU A 485 32.18 1.17 0.60
C GLU A 485 32.89 1.38 1.95
N ILE A 486 33.56 0.36 2.50
CA ILE A 486 34.37 0.50 3.71
C ILE A 486 35.65 -0.32 3.59
N HIS A 487 36.78 0.34 3.84
CA HIS A 487 38.09 -0.29 3.93
C HIS A 487 38.71 0.08 5.27
N CYS A 488 39.05 -0.92 6.09
CA CYS A 488 39.85 -0.77 7.30
C CYS A 488 41.19 -1.50 7.12
N LYS A 489 42.24 -0.91 7.67
CA LYS A 489 43.49 -1.57 8.00
C LYS A 489 43.75 -1.36 9.49
N GLY A 490 43.33 -2.32 10.29
CA GLY A 490 43.54 -2.34 11.73
C GLY A 490 44.70 -3.23 12.19
N ASP A 491 44.88 -3.27 13.49
CA ASP A 491 45.93 -3.95 14.24
C ASP A 491 45.54 -5.37 14.70
N LEU A 492 44.91 -6.14 13.80
CA LEU A 492 44.38 -7.52 13.99
C LEU A 492 45.38 -8.60 14.48
N TRP A 493 46.61 -8.21 14.80
CA TRP A 493 47.62 -9.02 15.48
C TRP A 493 47.57 -8.87 17.02
N ILE A 494 46.81 -7.89 17.53
CA ILE A 494 46.47 -7.73 18.94
C ILE A 494 45.18 -8.52 19.22
N ASP A 495 44.04 -8.00 18.74
CA ASP A 495 42.72 -8.63 18.77
C ASP A 495 41.80 -8.01 17.69
N ASP A 496 40.48 -8.27 17.75
CA ASP A 496 39.48 -7.69 16.84
C ASP A 496 38.81 -6.39 17.36
N HIS A 497 39.18 -5.89 18.55
CA HIS A 497 38.49 -4.82 19.26
C HIS A 497 38.57 -3.48 18.52
N HIS A 498 39.76 -2.89 18.38
CA HIS A 498 39.92 -1.57 17.76
C HIS A 498 39.37 -1.54 16.32
N THR A 499 39.55 -2.64 15.57
CA THR A 499 39.05 -2.77 14.20
C THR A 499 37.51 -2.79 14.15
N ALA A 500 36.84 -3.49 15.07
CA ALA A 500 35.39 -3.53 15.14
C ALA A 500 34.78 -2.22 15.67
N GLU A 501 35.35 -1.63 16.73
CA GLU A 501 34.90 -0.33 17.23
C GLU A 501 35.10 0.80 16.21
N ASP A 502 36.32 0.98 15.70
CA ASP A 502 36.64 2.15 14.88
C ASP A 502 35.89 2.14 13.54
N SER A 503 35.63 0.94 12.99
CA SER A 503 34.80 0.80 11.79
C SER A 503 33.33 1.13 12.06
N ALA A 504 32.81 0.81 13.24
CA ALA A 504 31.46 1.18 13.67
C ALA A 504 31.34 2.69 13.93
N LEU A 505 32.35 3.31 14.55
CA LEU A 505 32.44 4.76 14.73
C LEU A 505 32.47 5.48 13.37
N ALA A 506 33.36 5.09 12.47
CA ALA A 506 33.47 5.70 11.14
C ALA A 506 32.18 5.53 10.30
N LEU A 507 31.50 4.39 10.43
CA LEU A 507 30.20 4.14 9.79
C LEU A 507 29.08 5.00 10.40
N GLY A 508 29.07 5.20 11.72
CA GLY A 508 28.11 6.05 12.41
C GLY A 508 28.28 7.54 12.07
N ASP A 509 29.52 8.03 12.04
CA ASP A 509 29.82 9.39 11.58
C ASP A 509 29.43 9.60 10.11
N ALA A 510 29.69 8.62 9.23
CA ALA A 510 29.25 8.67 7.84
C ALA A 510 27.72 8.68 7.72
N PHE A 511 27.00 7.90 8.55
CA PHE A 511 25.54 7.87 8.56
C PHE A 511 24.93 9.21 8.98
N LYS A 512 25.48 9.83 10.02
CA LYS A 512 25.10 11.16 10.53
C LYS A 512 25.40 12.28 9.53
N GLN A 513 26.57 12.27 8.89
CA GLN A 513 26.91 13.23 7.84
C GLN A 513 26.02 13.06 6.59
N ALA A 514 25.67 11.81 6.23
CA ALA A 514 24.76 11.54 5.11
C ALA A 514 23.32 11.95 5.42
N LEU A 515 22.88 11.86 6.68
CA LEU A 515 21.57 12.31 7.14
C LEU A 515 21.40 13.84 6.99
N GLY A 516 22.36 14.61 7.50
CA GLY A 516 22.31 16.07 7.53
C GLY A 516 21.08 16.62 8.25
N ASP A 517 20.52 17.71 7.71
CA ASP A 517 19.34 18.42 8.23
C ASP A 517 18.14 17.47 8.50
N ILE A 518 17.87 17.14 9.77
CA ILE A 518 16.78 16.21 10.16
C ILE A 518 15.39 16.87 10.03
N LYS A 519 14.92 16.93 8.78
CA LYS A 519 13.64 17.51 8.35
C LYS A 519 12.94 16.54 7.40
N GLY A 520 11.62 16.37 7.55
CA GLY A 520 10.80 15.61 6.60
C GLY A 520 11.07 14.10 6.54
N ILE A 521 11.73 13.51 7.54
CA ILE A 521 11.90 12.05 7.68
C ILE A 521 11.08 11.51 8.85
N LYS A 522 10.80 10.19 8.88
CA LYS A 522 10.04 9.56 9.97
C LYS A 522 10.68 9.73 11.35
N ARG A 523 12.02 9.83 11.40
CA ARG A 523 12.88 9.89 12.61
C ARG A 523 12.85 8.61 13.45
N TYR A 524 11.68 8.05 13.71
CA TYR A 524 11.52 6.76 14.35
C TYR A 524 11.40 5.67 13.29
N GLY A 525 12.04 4.53 13.52
CA GLY A 525 11.88 3.33 12.70
C GLY A 525 12.08 2.08 13.55
N TYR A 526 11.39 1.00 13.20
CA TYR A 526 11.50 -0.26 13.91
C TYR A 526 11.28 -1.43 12.94
N ALA A 527 11.89 -2.57 13.26
CA ALA A 527 11.70 -3.79 12.50
C ALA A 527 11.95 -5.03 13.35
N TYR A 528 11.37 -6.14 12.90
CA TYR A 528 11.76 -7.49 13.29
C TYR A 528 12.38 -8.18 12.08
N ALA A 529 13.43 -8.95 12.27
CA ALA A 529 13.98 -9.83 11.26
C ALA A 529 14.23 -11.23 11.86
N PRO A 530 13.71 -12.30 11.25
CA PRO A 530 14.10 -13.66 11.59
C PRO A 530 15.38 -14.09 10.83
N LEU A 531 16.06 -15.10 11.36
CA LEU A 531 16.94 -15.97 10.58
C LEU A 531 16.81 -17.38 11.16
N ASP A 532 16.19 -18.29 10.40
CA ASP A 532 15.78 -19.63 10.81
C ASP A 532 15.03 -19.65 12.16
N GLU A 533 15.68 -20.09 13.25
CA GLU A 533 15.09 -20.13 14.59
C GLU A 533 15.25 -18.82 15.37
N ALA A 534 16.17 -17.96 14.95
CA ALA A 534 16.45 -16.68 15.60
C ALA A 534 15.45 -15.60 15.16
N LEU A 535 15.16 -14.68 16.08
CA LEU A 535 14.34 -13.50 15.83
C LEU A 535 14.91 -12.33 16.61
N SER A 536 15.32 -11.27 15.91
CA SER A 536 15.76 -10.03 16.53
C SER A 536 14.82 -8.88 16.19
N ARG A 537 14.74 -7.91 17.10
CA ARG A 537 14.09 -6.61 16.96
C ARG A 537 15.16 -5.52 16.91
N ALA A 538 14.90 -4.47 16.16
CA ALA A 538 15.58 -3.19 16.31
C ALA A 538 14.55 -2.05 16.37
N VAL A 539 14.82 -1.04 17.19
CA VAL A 539 14.04 0.21 17.31
C VAL A 539 15.04 1.37 17.36
N LEU A 540 14.81 2.39 16.53
CA LEU A 540 15.74 3.49 16.32
C LEU A 540 15.00 4.83 16.36
N ASP A 541 15.55 5.80 17.07
CA ASP A 541 15.14 7.21 17.11
C ASP A 541 16.34 8.08 16.69
N ILE A 542 16.21 8.77 15.56
CA ILE A 542 17.17 9.78 15.06
C ILE A 542 17.02 11.03 15.93
N SER A 543 17.58 10.95 17.14
CA SER A 543 17.11 11.70 18.30
C SER A 543 17.95 12.92 18.66
N GLY A 544 19.18 12.98 18.16
CA GLY A 544 20.20 13.95 18.56
C GLY A 544 20.84 13.63 19.92
N ARG A 545 20.71 12.37 20.37
CA ARG A 545 21.28 11.85 21.63
C ARG A 545 21.70 10.40 21.42
N SER A 546 23.00 10.12 21.56
CA SER A 546 23.45 8.74 21.72
C SER A 546 22.76 8.06 22.90
N PHE A 547 22.28 6.84 22.67
CA PHE A 547 21.97 5.85 23.69
C PHE A 547 21.84 4.48 23.02
N CYS A 548 22.43 3.41 23.56
CA CYS A 548 22.27 2.06 23.02
C CYS A 548 21.84 1.05 24.09
N VAL A 549 21.04 0.06 23.69
CA VAL A 549 20.77 -1.18 24.42
C VAL A 549 20.84 -2.33 23.43
N ALA A 550 21.73 -3.30 23.62
CA ALA A 550 22.01 -4.37 22.67
C ALA A 550 21.98 -5.76 23.36
N GLU A 551 20.79 -6.29 23.58
CA GLU A 551 20.55 -7.55 24.30
C GLU A 551 20.45 -8.75 23.35
N LEU A 552 21.60 -9.25 22.90
CA LEU A 552 21.66 -10.37 21.94
C LEU A 552 21.72 -11.76 22.58
N HIS A 553 22.06 -11.86 23.87
CA HIS A 553 22.21 -13.11 24.64
C HIS A 553 23.02 -14.19 23.90
N LEU A 554 24.14 -13.81 23.28
CA LEU A 554 25.06 -14.71 22.59
C LEU A 554 25.76 -15.65 23.58
N ARG A 555 26.13 -16.86 23.13
CA ARG A 555 26.68 -17.92 24.00
C ARG A 555 28.10 -18.37 23.64
N ARG A 556 28.50 -18.19 22.39
CA ARG A 556 29.86 -18.42 21.91
C ARG A 556 30.79 -17.28 22.31
N GLU A 557 32.08 -17.58 22.30
CA GLU A 557 33.17 -16.61 22.46
C GLU A 557 33.42 -15.84 21.15
N LYS A 558 33.49 -16.53 20.00
CA LYS A 558 33.69 -15.94 18.67
C LYS A 558 32.78 -16.53 17.58
N ILE A 559 32.47 -15.74 16.54
CA ILE A 559 31.83 -16.16 15.29
C ILE A 559 32.76 -15.81 14.13
N GLY A 560 33.42 -16.84 13.58
CA GLY A 560 34.60 -16.61 12.74
C GLY A 560 35.64 -15.84 13.56
N ASP A 561 36.23 -14.82 12.94
CA ASP A 561 37.29 -14.00 13.54
C ASP A 561 36.76 -12.86 14.42
N LEU A 562 35.44 -12.62 14.48
CA LEU A 562 34.83 -11.60 15.35
C LEU A 562 34.47 -12.18 16.71
N SER A 563 34.83 -11.50 17.79
CA SER A 563 34.42 -11.83 19.16
C SER A 563 32.96 -11.45 19.41
N CYS A 564 32.25 -12.25 20.21
CA CYS A 564 30.81 -12.04 20.42
C CYS A 564 30.51 -10.82 21.30
N GLU A 565 31.46 -10.37 22.11
CA GLU A 565 31.35 -9.11 22.87
C GLU A 565 31.47 -7.86 22.00
N MET A 566 32.21 -7.90 20.89
CA MET A 566 32.27 -6.78 19.96
C MET A 566 31.01 -6.60 19.12
N ILE A 567 30.08 -7.56 19.10
CA ILE A 567 28.82 -7.43 18.36
C ILE A 567 27.87 -6.39 18.99
N PRO A 568 27.55 -6.43 20.30
CA PRO A 568 26.86 -5.31 20.95
C PRO A 568 27.71 -4.04 20.98
N HIS A 569 29.05 -4.12 21.04
CA HIS A 569 29.92 -2.95 20.99
C HIS A 569 29.82 -2.19 19.66
N VAL A 570 29.77 -2.90 18.52
CA VAL A 570 29.54 -2.31 17.19
C VAL A 570 28.22 -1.53 17.15
N PHE A 571 27.16 -2.02 17.81
CA PHE A 571 25.89 -1.27 17.88
C PHE A 571 25.97 -0.03 18.80
N GLN A 572 26.70 -0.12 19.92
CA GLN A 572 26.98 1.00 20.81
C GLN A 572 27.79 2.09 20.10
N SER A 573 28.97 1.75 19.58
CA SER A 573 29.87 2.67 18.86
C SER A 573 29.20 3.28 17.62
N PHE A 574 28.38 2.51 16.87
CA PHE A 574 27.56 3.06 15.78
C PHE A 574 26.56 4.12 16.29
N ALA A 575 25.80 3.82 17.36
CA ALA A 575 24.81 4.75 17.93
C ALA A 575 25.45 6.02 18.52
N ASP A 576 26.65 5.89 19.11
CA ASP A 576 27.46 7.01 19.61
C ASP A 576 27.88 7.97 18.52
N ALA A 577 28.61 7.48 17.50
CA ALA A 577 29.07 8.31 16.40
C ALA A 577 27.88 8.88 15.61
N ALA A 578 26.87 8.05 15.31
CA ALA A 578 25.65 8.48 14.64
C ALA A 578 24.76 9.43 15.46
N ASN A 579 25.01 9.60 16.77
CA ASN A 579 24.23 10.44 17.68
C ASN A 579 22.72 10.13 17.69
N LEU A 580 22.38 8.84 17.83
CA LEU A 580 21.01 8.33 17.80
C LEU A 580 20.72 7.37 18.96
N THR A 581 19.43 7.15 19.22
CA THR A 581 18.97 6.24 20.26
C THR A 581 18.57 4.91 19.61
N LEU A 582 19.19 3.81 20.05
CA LEU A 582 19.08 2.48 19.46
C LEU A 582 18.76 1.41 20.51
N HIS A 583 17.76 0.58 20.25
CA HIS A 583 17.48 -0.64 21.00
C HIS A 583 17.50 -1.83 20.06
N ILE A 584 18.23 -2.88 20.42
CA ILE A 584 18.32 -4.16 19.70
C ILE A 584 18.13 -5.29 20.71
N ASP A 585 17.18 -6.19 20.42
CA ASP A 585 16.87 -7.35 21.26
C ASP A 585 16.89 -8.62 20.40
N CYS A 586 17.61 -9.67 20.81
CA CYS A 586 17.47 -10.99 20.21
C CYS A 586 16.46 -11.84 21.01
N VAL A 587 15.18 -11.63 20.66
CA VAL A 587 13.98 -12.19 21.30
C VAL A 587 14.03 -13.71 21.46
N ARG A 588 14.63 -14.43 20.50
CA ARG A 588 14.92 -15.88 20.60
C ARG A 588 16.01 -16.28 19.60
N GLY A 589 16.57 -17.48 19.80
CA GLY A 589 17.53 -18.13 18.91
C GLY A 589 18.35 -19.19 19.67
N PHE A 590 19.09 -20.05 18.96
CA PHE A 590 20.12 -20.91 19.57
C PHE A 590 21.46 -20.89 18.83
N ASN A 591 21.53 -20.47 17.56
CA ASN A 591 22.76 -20.25 16.84
C ASN A 591 23.16 -18.76 16.89
N ASP A 592 24.31 -18.44 17.47
CA ASP A 592 24.76 -17.06 17.62
C ASP A 592 25.05 -16.35 16.29
N HIS A 593 25.39 -17.09 15.22
CA HIS A 593 25.43 -16.52 13.86
C HIS A 593 24.05 -15.99 13.49
N HIS A 594 23.01 -16.80 13.68
CA HIS A 594 21.64 -16.45 13.32
C HIS A 594 21.14 -15.27 14.16
N ARG A 595 21.40 -15.28 15.48
CA ARG A 595 21.08 -14.18 16.42
C ARG A 595 21.68 -12.84 16.02
N SER A 596 22.95 -12.84 15.61
CA SER A 596 23.68 -11.64 15.21
C SER A 596 23.27 -11.15 13.83
N GLU A 597 23.17 -12.04 12.84
CA GLU A 597 22.74 -11.65 11.49
C GLU A 597 21.27 -11.18 11.47
N SER A 598 20.39 -11.77 12.29
CA SER A 598 19.02 -11.27 12.47
C SER A 598 19.00 -9.90 13.15
N ALA A 599 19.94 -9.60 14.06
CA ALA A 599 20.06 -8.27 14.66
C ALA A 599 20.49 -7.20 13.65
N PHE A 600 21.53 -7.45 12.85
CA PHE A 600 21.94 -6.53 11.79
C PHE A 600 20.86 -6.34 10.72
N LYS A 601 20.13 -7.41 10.34
CA LYS A 601 18.97 -7.31 9.43
C LYS A 601 17.82 -6.49 10.01
N ALA A 602 17.53 -6.62 11.31
CA ALA A 602 16.53 -5.79 11.98
C ALA A 602 16.95 -4.32 12.01
N LEU A 603 18.20 -4.02 12.38
CA LEU A 603 18.76 -2.66 12.35
C LEU A 603 18.66 -2.03 10.95
N ALA A 604 19.03 -2.80 9.91
CA ALA A 604 18.97 -2.36 8.53
C ALA A 604 17.58 -1.87 8.11
N LEU A 605 16.55 -2.65 8.46
CA LEU A 605 15.15 -2.32 8.16
C LEU A 605 14.64 -1.16 9.02
N ALA A 606 15.03 -1.07 10.30
CA ALA A 606 14.68 0.03 11.19
C ALA A 606 15.31 1.37 10.75
N ILE A 607 16.58 1.36 10.33
CA ILE A 607 17.25 2.51 9.70
C ILE A 607 16.45 2.97 8.49
N ARG A 608 16.17 2.05 7.55
CA ARG A 608 15.47 2.36 6.31
C ARG A 608 14.10 3.01 6.54
N ASP A 609 13.38 2.56 7.56
CA ASP A 609 12.10 3.18 7.93
C ASP A 609 12.31 4.58 8.52
N ALA A 610 13.21 4.74 9.50
CA ALA A 610 13.49 6.02 10.17
C ALA A 610 13.94 7.14 9.21
N ILE A 611 14.76 6.81 8.20
CA ILE A 611 15.28 7.76 7.20
C ILE A 611 14.32 7.99 6.02
N SER A 612 13.20 7.25 5.95
CA SER A 612 12.19 7.42 4.90
C SER A 612 11.49 8.77 5.04
N TYR A 613 11.23 9.42 3.91
CA TYR A 613 10.57 10.74 3.90
C TYR A 613 9.09 10.64 4.29
N THR A 614 8.63 11.59 5.11
CA THR A 614 7.20 11.78 5.46
C THR A 614 6.44 12.61 4.42
N GLY A 615 7.16 13.35 3.57
CA GLY A 615 6.58 14.33 2.65
C GLY A 615 6.21 15.67 3.30
N SER A 616 6.46 15.87 4.60
CA SER A 616 6.46 17.21 5.22
C SER A 616 7.85 17.84 5.14
N GLY A 617 7.95 19.16 5.32
CA GLY A 617 9.23 19.87 5.50
C GLY A 617 9.60 20.06 6.97
N GLU A 618 8.90 19.40 7.88
CA GLU A 618 8.92 19.71 9.32
C GLU A 618 10.04 18.96 10.05
N ILE A 619 10.51 19.55 11.15
CA ILE A 619 11.40 18.86 12.09
C ILE A 619 10.52 17.94 12.96
N PRO A 620 10.74 16.61 13.01
CA PRO A 620 9.90 15.67 13.75
C PRO A 620 10.19 15.72 15.27
N SER A 621 10.02 16.89 15.89
CA SER A 621 10.33 17.15 17.31
C SER A 621 9.42 18.23 17.88
N THR A 622 8.72 17.93 18.98
CA THR A 622 7.90 18.91 19.73
C THR A 622 8.73 20.05 20.34
N LYS A 623 10.06 19.92 20.39
CA LYS A 623 10.99 20.98 20.80
C LYS A 623 11.36 21.94 19.66
N GLY A 624 10.88 21.69 18.44
CA GLY A 624 11.25 22.45 17.24
C GLY A 624 12.69 22.24 16.76
N VAL A 625 13.45 21.35 17.39
CA VAL A 625 14.86 21.08 17.09
C VAL A 625 15.23 19.63 17.39
N LEU A 626 16.19 19.11 16.64
CA LEU A 626 16.95 17.88 16.89
C LEU A 626 18.42 18.29 16.75
N ALA A 627 19.12 18.44 17.87
CA ALA A 627 20.48 19.01 17.88
C ALA A 627 21.54 17.94 17.66
N GLY A 628 22.66 18.29 17.03
CA GLY A 628 23.79 17.38 16.80
C GLY A 628 23.70 16.57 15.49
N TYR A 629 22.97 17.12 14.51
CA TYR A 629 23.05 16.88 13.07
C TYR A 629 23.16 18.24 12.38
#